data_AF-A0A972RN09-F1
#
_entry.id   AF-A0A972RN09-F1
#
_cell.length_a   1.000
_cell.length_b   1.000
_cell.length_c   1.000
_cell.angle_alpha   90.00
_cell.angle_beta   90.00
_cell.angle_gamma   90.00
#
_symmetry.space_group_name_H-M   'P 1'
#
loop_
_entity.id
_entity.type
_entity.pdbx_description
1 polymer ?
#
loop_
_entity_poly.entity_id
_entity_poly.type
_entity_poly.pdbx_seq_one_letter_code
_entity_poly.pdbx_strand_id
1 'polypeptide(L)'
;MEGRKNGFTLIELLVVIIILGILIAIAIPLYADAIEQGKSTTRLANLKSIQKIIEVKHPKPAEDTWQSYIESDIGNTPVCPYTGQPFQMLTGTLDVTNPENICKVAYHKIDDMKYILTSYHFIAGWYERTPVIIKTINYRHGCSDESVIIENYGSQSINIGGWTLSDTLGSYRYTFTFSNNTIIAPFSQIEVPSSPKFQDIGHWNRGCTGGIWNDTGDTAVLKNANGDIIDTYTYP
;
A
#
# COMPACT_ATOMS: atom_id res chain seq x y z
N MET A 1 31.86 43.76 -41.08
CA MET A 1 30.55 43.84 -40.40
C MET A 1 30.66 42.97 -39.17
N GLU A 2 30.83 43.58 -38.00
CA GLU A 2 31.05 42.86 -36.74
C GLU A 2 29.70 42.37 -36.19
N GLY A 3 29.51 41.06 -36.13
CA GLY A 3 28.26 40.46 -35.67
C GLY A 3 28.05 40.71 -34.17
N ARG A 4 26.99 41.44 -33.81
CA ARG A 4 26.55 41.60 -32.42
C ARG A 4 26.36 40.22 -31.79
N LYS A 5 27.17 39.90 -30.79
CA LYS A 5 26.96 38.74 -29.92
C LYS A 5 25.82 39.10 -28.95
N ASN A 6 24.64 38.54 -29.17
CA ASN A 6 23.52 38.64 -28.23
C ASN A 6 23.82 37.73 -27.03
N GLY A 7 24.23 38.32 -25.90
CA GLY A 7 24.38 37.61 -24.63
C GLY A 7 23.07 37.62 -23.85
N PHE A 8 22.78 36.54 -23.13
CA PHE A 8 21.67 36.48 -22.18
C PHE A 8 21.89 37.48 -21.04
N THR A 9 20.83 38.18 -20.64
CA THR A 9 20.83 39.04 -19.46
C THR A 9 20.73 38.21 -18.18
N LEU A 10 21.29 38.71 -17.07
CA LEU A 10 21.18 38.05 -15.76
C LEU A 10 19.72 37.86 -15.32
N ILE A 11 18.85 38.80 -15.66
CA ILE A 11 17.43 38.74 -15.32
C ILE A 11 16.69 37.66 -16.12
N GLU A 12 17.02 37.48 -17.40
CA GLU A 12 16.45 36.39 -18.21
C GLU A 12 16.83 35.03 -17.64
N LEU A 13 18.10 34.85 -17.24
CA LEU A 13 18.53 33.61 -16.61
C LEU A 13 17.81 33.37 -15.27
N LEU A 14 17.59 34.44 -14.48
CA LEU A 14 16.89 34.36 -13.19
C LEU A 14 15.42 33.93 -13.35
N VAL A 15 14.71 34.47 -14.34
CA VAL A 15 13.32 34.06 -14.59
C VAL A 15 13.24 32.59 -15.03
N VAL A 16 14.19 32.13 -15.86
CA VAL A 16 14.24 30.74 -16.32
C VAL A 16 14.42 29.76 -15.17
N ILE A 17 15.35 30.00 -14.24
CA ILE A 17 15.56 29.08 -13.11
C ILE A 17 14.37 29.06 -12.14
N ILE A 18 13.64 30.18 -12.00
CA ILE A 18 12.42 30.23 -11.17
C ILE A 18 11.33 29.35 -11.79
N ILE A 19 11.09 29.48 -13.10
CA ILE A 19 10.10 28.67 -13.80
C ILE A 19 10.49 27.18 -13.73
N LEU A 20 11.77 26.85 -13.95
CA LEU A 20 12.27 25.47 -13.81
C LEU A 20 12.08 24.92 -12.38
N GLY A 21 12.29 25.74 -11.35
CA GLY A 21 12.07 25.35 -9.96
C GLY A 21 10.61 24.97 -9.67
N ILE A 22 9.66 25.78 -10.16
CA ILE A 22 8.22 25.50 -10.01
C ILE A 22 7.84 24.20 -10.73
N LEU A 23 8.34 23.99 -11.94
CA LEU A 23 8.06 22.78 -12.72
C LEU A 23 8.59 21.52 -12.02
N ILE A 24 9.82 21.56 -11.51
CA ILE A 24 10.44 20.43 -10.80
C ILE A 24 9.68 20.10 -9.51
N ALA A 25 9.22 21.10 -8.77
CA ALA A 25 8.47 20.91 -7.52
C ALA A 25 7.19 20.07 -7.71
N ILE A 26 6.51 20.22 -8.85
CA ILE A 26 5.31 19.43 -9.20
C ILE A 26 5.70 18.10 -9.86
N ALA A 27 6.74 18.11 -10.72
CA ALA A 27 7.12 16.95 -11.51
C ALA A 27 7.70 15.80 -10.67
N ILE A 28 8.53 16.08 -9.65
CA ILE A 28 9.17 15.05 -8.83
C ILE A 28 8.16 14.13 -8.12
N PRO A 29 7.20 14.63 -7.31
CA PRO A 29 6.26 13.75 -6.61
C PRO A 29 5.41 12.96 -7.60
N LEU A 30 4.90 13.60 -8.66
CA LEU A 30 4.11 12.94 -9.70
C LEU A 30 4.89 11.80 -10.38
N TYR A 31 6.16 12.03 -10.71
CA TYR A 31 7.01 11.04 -11.35
C TYR A 31 7.39 9.90 -10.38
N ALA A 32 7.64 10.21 -9.11
CA ALA A 32 7.91 9.20 -8.08
C ALA A 32 6.72 8.25 -7.90
N ASP A 33 5.50 8.80 -7.83
CA ASP A 33 4.27 8.02 -7.74
C ASP A 33 4.08 7.13 -8.97
N ALA A 34 4.33 7.67 -10.17
CA ALA A 34 4.22 6.92 -11.42
C ALA A 34 5.21 5.74 -11.49
N ILE A 35 6.46 5.94 -11.04
CA ILE A 35 7.46 4.87 -10.95
C ILE A 35 6.99 3.80 -9.97
N GLU A 36 6.50 4.19 -8.79
CA GLU A 36 6.07 3.26 -7.76
C GLU A 36 4.90 2.40 -8.24
N GLN A 37 3.92 3.01 -8.90
CA GLN A 37 2.80 2.30 -9.55
C GLN A 37 3.30 1.30 -10.61
N GLY A 38 4.28 1.69 -11.43
CA GLY A 38 4.88 0.83 -12.45
C GLY A 38 5.63 -0.37 -11.86
N LYS A 39 6.45 -0.13 -10.82
CA LYS A 39 7.16 -1.19 -10.08
C LYS A 39 6.17 -2.16 -9.46
N SER A 40 5.15 -1.67 -8.77
CA SER A 40 4.22 -2.54 -8.07
C SER A 40 3.34 -3.37 -9.02
N THR A 41 2.90 -2.78 -10.14
CA THR A 41 2.17 -3.50 -11.19
C THR A 41 3.01 -4.62 -11.81
N THR A 42 4.29 -4.32 -12.08
CA THR A 42 5.25 -5.31 -12.59
C THR A 42 5.50 -6.41 -11.56
N ARG A 43 5.64 -6.06 -10.28
CA ARG A 43 5.80 -7.01 -9.17
C ARG A 43 4.62 -7.97 -9.13
N LEU A 44 3.39 -7.47 -9.17
CA LEU A 44 2.18 -8.28 -9.15
C LEU A 44 2.08 -9.22 -10.37
N ALA A 45 2.39 -8.72 -11.57
CA ALA A 45 2.40 -9.55 -12.78
C ALA A 45 3.42 -10.70 -12.67
N ASN A 46 4.62 -10.41 -12.16
CA ASN A 46 5.65 -11.41 -11.92
C ASN A 46 5.21 -12.46 -10.89
N LEU A 47 4.63 -12.03 -9.77
CA LEU A 47 4.08 -12.93 -8.75
C LEU A 47 2.96 -13.82 -9.29
N LYS A 48 2.07 -13.31 -10.14
CA LYS A 48 1.03 -14.13 -10.79
C LYS A 48 1.62 -15.20 -11.70
N SER A 49 2.63 -14.84 -12.49
CA SER A 49 3.34 -15.80 -13.36
C SER A 49 4.00 -16.91 -12.54
N ILE A 50 4.62 -16.52 -11.42
CA ILE A 50 5.20 -17.45 -10.45
C ILE A 50 4.12 -18.38 -9.86
N GLN A 51 3.02 -17.81 -9.38
CA GLN A 51 1.92 -18.56 -8.77
C GLN A 51 1.40 -19.64 -9.71
N LYS A 52 1.20 -19.32 -10.98
CA LYS A 52 0.76 -20.26 -12.00
C LYS A 52 1.69 -21.48 -12.12
N ILE A 53 3.01 -21.26 -12.04
CA ILE A 53 4.00 -22.35 -12.14
C ILE A 53 3.93 -23.25 -10.91
N ILE A 54 3.79 -22.67 -9.72
CA ILE A 54 3.63 -23.43 -8.47
C ILE A 54 2.33 -24.25 -8.50
N GLU A 55 1.23 -23.67 -8.99
CA GLU A 55 -0.05 -24.35 -9.15
C GLU A 55 0.02 -25.51 -10.17
N VAL A 56 0.88 -25.45 -11.17
CA VAL A 56 1.03 -26.53 -12.16
C VAL A 56 1.97 -27.64 -11.68
N LYS A 57 3.07 -27.27 -11.01
CA LYS A 57 4.15 -28.20 -10.66
C LYS A 57 3.96 -28.86 -9.30
N HIS A 58 3.12 -28.27 -8.45
CA HIS A 58 2.82 -28.76 -7.10
C HIS A 58 4.07 -29.10 -6.27
N PRO A 59 5.01 -28.14 -6.11
CA PRO A 59 6.25 -28.39 -5.35
C PRO A 59 5.94 -28.74 -3.90
N LYS A 60 6.75 -29.59 -3.26
CA LYS A 60 6.60 -29.85 -1.84
C LYS A 60 7.23 -28.72 -1.03
N PRO A 61 6.47 -28.09 -0.11
CA PRO A 61 7.00 -27.07 0.80
C PRO A 61 8.24 -27.59 1.53
N ALA A 62 9.31 -26.78 1.58
CA ALA A 62 10.59 -27.07 2.23
C ALA A 62 11.47 -28.19 1.63
N GLU A 63 11.00 -29.00 0.68
CA GLU A 63 11.80 -30.01 -0.03
C GLU A 63 12.27 -29.50 -1.41
N ASP A 64 11.44 -28.73 -2.12
CA ASP A 64 11.71 -28.31 -3.50
C ASP A 64 11.92 -26.79 -3.64
N THR A 65 13.04 -26.40 -4.27
CA THR A 65 13.26 -25.01 -4.71
C THR A 65 12.52 -24.76 -6.01
N TRP A 66 11.38 -24.06 -5.94
CA TRP A 66 10.57 -23.70 -7.12
C TRP A 66 11.30 -22.82 -8.13
N GLN A 67 12.44 -22.22 -7.77
CA GLN A 67 13.35 -21.55 -8.72
C GLN A 67 13.72 -22.47 -9.89
N SER A 68 13.97 -23.75 -9.63
CA SER A 68 14.28 -24.73 -10.69
C SER A 68 13.09 -24.98 -11.63
N TYR A 69 11.86 -25.00 -11.09
CA TYR A 69 10.64 -25.12 -11.90
C TYR A 69 10.38 -23.89 -12.76
N ILE A 70 10.70 -22.72 -12.24
CA ILE A 70 10.59 -21.46 -12.97
C ILE A 70 11.57 -21.38 -14.12
N GLU A 71 12.84 -21.69 -13.86
CA GLU A 71 13.86 -21.69 -14.90
C GLU A 71 13.52 -22.72 -15.98
N SER A 72 12.87 -23.82 -15.62
CA SER A 72 12.40 -24.82 -16.58
C SER A 72 11.21 -24.39 -17.45
N ASP A 73 10.28 -23.57 -16.94
CA ASP A 73 9.04 -23.18 -17.65
C ASP A 73 9.15 -21.83 -18.36
N ILE A 74 9.86 -20.86 -17.77
CA ILE A 74 9.97 -19.49 -18.29
C ILE A 74 11.42 -19.07 -18.58
N GLY A 75 12.37 -20.01 -18.50
CA GLY A 75 13.77 -19.82 -18.86
C GLY A 75 14.59 -19.02 -17.84
N ASN A 76 13.99 -18.09 -17.12
CA ASN A 76 14.63 -17.26 -16.09
C ASN A 76 13.65 -16.89 -14.97
N THR A 77 14.18 -16.68 -13.77
CA THR A 77 13.39 -16.16 -12.64
C THR A 77 13.01 -14.69 -12.86
N PRO A 78 11.71 -14.31 -12.72
CA PRO A 78 11.30 -12.92 -12.88
C PRO A 78 12.08 -11.97 -11.96
N VAL A 79 12.40 -10.79 -12.47
CA VAL A 79 13.16 -9.78 -11.73
C VAL A 79 12.21 -8.92 -10.90
N CYS A 80 12.56 -8.69 -9.65
CA CYS A 80 11.83 -7.80 -8.77
C CYS A 80 12.13 -6.34 -9.14
N PRO A 81 11.12 -5.51 -9.44
CA PRO A 81 11.32 -4.13 -9.89
C PRO A 81 11.76 -3.17 -8.76
N TYR A 82 11.78 -3.65 -7.51
CA TYR A 82 12.24 -2.89 -6.34
C TYR A 82 13.73 -3.03 -6.07
N THR A 83 14.27 -4.25 -6.23
CA THR A 83 15.69 -4.56 -5.93
C THR A 83 16.53 -4.75 -7.18
N GLY A 84 15.91 -4.96 -8.35
CA GLY A 84 16.61 -5.35 -9.58
C GLY A 84 17.16 -6.78 -9.53
N GLN A 85 16.85 -7.55 -8.49
CA GLN A 85 17.29 -8.93 -8.32
C GLN A 85 16.13 -9.90 -8.64
N PRO A 86 16.43 -11.15 -9.05
CA PRO A 86 15.41 -12.19 -9.20
C PRO A 86 14.64 -12.42 -7.89
N PHE A 87 13.35 -12.78 -7.98
CA PHE A 87 12.58 -13.18 -6.80
C PHE A 87 13.26 -14.37 -6.11
N GLN A 88 13.31 -14.32 -4.78
CA GLN A 88 13.96 -15.34 -3.96
C GLN A 88 12.97 -16.08 -3.09
N MET A 89 13.33 -17.30 -2.71
CA MET A 89 12.62 -18.02 -1.69
C MET A 89 12.75 -17.35 -0.33
N LEU A 90 11.65 -17.27 0.41
CA LEU A 90 11.76 -17.03 1.84
C LEU A 90 12.12 -18.34 2.56
N THR A 91 13.29 -18.37 3.20
CA THR A 91 13.70 -19.42 4.13
C THR A 91 13.45 -18.95 5.57
N GLY A 92 12.40 -19.46 6.21
CA GLY A 92 12.06 -19.14 7.61
C GLY A 92 10.85 -18.21 7.76
N THR A 93 10.72 -17.61 8.95
CA THR A 93 9.58 -16.73 9.30
C THR A 93 9.65 -15.40 8.55
N LEU A 94 8.53 -14.94 8.01
CA LEU A 94 8.39 -13.60 7.43
C LEU A 94 8.58 -12.54 8.53
N ASP A 95 9.68 -11.79 8.47
CA ASP A 95 9.79 -10.52 9.20
C ASP A 95 9.13 -9.42 8.37
N VAL A 96 7.95 -8.99 8.80
CA VAL A 96 7.12 -7.98 8.13
C VAL A 96 7.72 -6.57 8.18
N THR A 97 8.73 -6.35 9.02
CA THR A 97 9.42 -5.05 9.16
C THR A 97 10.63 -4.91 8.24
N ASN A 98 11.10 -6.00 7.64
CA ASN A 98 12.30 -5.99 6.81
C ASN A 98 11.97 -5.68 5.33
N PRO A 99 12.39 -4.52 4.78
CA PRO A 99 12.14 -4.14 3.40
C PRO A 99 12.81 -5.08 2.37
N GLU A 100 13.83 -5.86 2.76
CA GLU A 100 14.44 -6.88 1.89
C GLU A 100 13.48 -8.03 1.54
N ASN A 101 12.39 -8.19 2.30
CA ASN A 101 11.41 -9.25 2.09
C ASN A 101 10.38 -8.93 0.99
N ILE A 102 10.36 -7.71 0.43
CA ILE A 102 9.43 -7.31 -0.65
C ILE A 102 9.61 -8.13 -1.95
N CYS A 103 10.78 -8.73 -2.12
CA CYS A 103 11.12 -9.58 -3.27
C CYS A 103 11.31 -11.05 -2.89
N LYS A 104 10.88 -11.43 -1.68
CA LYS A 104 10.87 -12.83 -1.24
C LYS A 104 9.47 -13.40 -1.39
N VAL A 105 9.43 -14.65 -1.81
CA VAL A 105 8.22 -15.41 -2.07
C VAL A 105 8.24 -16.64 -1.18
N ALA A 106 7.17 -16.85 -0.44
CA ALA A 106 6.83 -18.10 0.22
C ALA A 106 5.59 -18.68 -0.45
N TYR A 107 5.31 -19.96 -0.20
CA TYR A 107 4.05 -20.55 -0.62
C TYR A 107 3.49 -21.51 0.43
N HIS A 108 2.16 -21.64 0.46
CA HIS A 108 1.44 -22.55 1.35
C HIS A 108 0.53 -23.48 0.53
N LYS A 109 0.67 -24.80 0.71
CA LYS A 109 -0.26 -25.80 0.19
C LYS A 109 -1.53 -25.81 1.04
N ILE A 110 -2.70 -25.50 0.45
CA ILE A 110 -3.99 -25.56 1.17
C ILE A 110 -4.62 -26.95 1.04
N ASP A 111 -4.57 -27.53 -0.17
CA ASP A 111 -5.18 -28.81 -0.55
C ASP A 111 -4.28 -29.53 -1.56
N ASP A 112 -4.63 -30.76 -1.95
CA ASP A 112 -3.82 -31.63 -2.82
C ASP A 112 -3.34 -30.99 -4.13
N MET A 113 -4.03 -29.96 -4.64
CA MET A 113 -3.62 -29.23 -5.84
C MET A 113 -3.62 -27.70 -5.72
N LYS A 114 -3.84 -27.12 -4.53
CA LYS A 114 -3.99 -25.66 -4.38
C LYS A 114 -2.84 -25.04 -3.59
N TYR A 115 -2.09 -24.16 -4.26
CA TYR A 115 -0.92 -23.49 -3.71
C TYR A 115 -1.13 -21.98 -3.69
N ILE A 116 -0.76 -21.35 -2.58
CA ILE A 116 -0.85 -19.91 -2.34
C ILE A 116 0.55 -19.34 -2.43
N LEU A 117 0.76 -18.33 -3.27
CA LEU A 117 1.96 -17.52 -3.29
C LEU A 117 1.88 -16.34 -2.31
N THR A 118 2.77 -16.28 -1.34
CA THR A 118 2.88 -15.19 -0.37
C THR A 118 4.13 -14.37 -0.66
N SER A 119 3.97 -13.10 -1.02
CA SER A 119 5.03 -12.11 -0.87
C SER A 119 4.43 -10.85 -0.26
N TYR A 120 5.06 -10.33 0.78
CA TYR A 120 4.83 -9.03 1.41
C TYR A 120 3.44 -8.71 2.00
N HIS A 121 2.34 -9.42 1.70
CA HIS A 121 1.01 -9.00 2.20
C HIS A 121 0.08 -10.12 2.69
N PHE A 122 0.64 -11.28 3.05
CA PHE A 122 -0.16 -12.48 3.27
C PHE A 122 0.12 -13.14 4.62
N ILE A 123 -0.08 -12.38 5.69
CA ILE A 123 -0.27 -12.94 7.04
C ILE A 123 -1.59 -12.38 7.58
N ALA A 124 -2.72 -12.85 7.06
CA ALA A 124 -4.01 -12.90 7.78
C ALA A 124 -5.14 -13.55 6.95
N GLY A 125 -4.85 -14.64 6.24
CA GLY A 125 -5.90 -15.46 5.60
C GLY A 125 -6.60 -14.85 4.39
N TRP A 126 -6.87 -15.74 3.43
CA TRP A 126 -7.82 -15.61 2.33
C TRP A 126 -7.37 -14.79 1.11
N TYR A 127 -7.44 -15.45 -0.05
CA TYR A 127 -7.31 -14.89 -1.41
C TYR A 127 -8.48 -13.98 -1.82
N GLU A 128 -9.18 -13.42 -0.85
CA GLU A 128 -10.38 -12.62 -1.04
C GLU A 128 -10.33 -11.31 -0.25
N ARG A 129 -9.21 -11.01 0.44
CA ARG A 129 -9.10 -9.74 1.13
C ARG A 129 -8.91 -8.60 0.15
N THR A 130 -9.75 -7.62 0.32
CA THR A 130 -9.65 -6.33 -0.33
C THR A 130 -8.28 -5.71 -0.05
N PRO A 131 -7.56 -5.16 -1.06
CA PRO A 131 -6.17 -4.74 -0.91
C PRO A 131 -6.01 -3.39 -0.21
N VAL A 132 -6.70 -3.23 0.92
CA VAL A 132 -6.75 -2.02 1.73
C VAL A 132 -6.43 -2.39 3.17
N ILE A 133 -5.48 -1.66 3.78
CA ILE A 133 -5.05 -1.87 5.17
C ILE A 133 -5.01 -0.57 5.95
N ILE A 134 -5.02 -0.67 7.27
CA ILE A 134 -4.66 0.41 8.18
C ILE A 134 -3.13 0.39 8.31
N LYS A 135 -2.48 1.41 7.75
CA LYS A 135 -1.02 1.53 7.73
C LYS A 135 -0.46 1.93 9.08
N THR A 136 -1.05 2.96 9.69
CA THR A 136 -0.61 3.49 10.97
C THR A 136 -1.71 4.35 11.61
N ILE A 137 -1.57 4.58 12.91
CA ILE A 137 -2.40 5.50 13.69
C ILE A 137 -1.47 6.55 14.29
N ASN A 138 -1.72 7.81 13.95
CA ASN A 138 -1.09 8.95 14.59
C ASN A 138 -1.92 9.30 15.83
N TYR A 139 -1.50 8.79 16.98
CA TYR A 139 -2.12 9.07 18.27
C TYR A 139 -1.42 10.29 18.91
N ARG A 140 -2.16 11.38 19.08
CA ARG A 140 -1.70 12.57 19.83
C ARG A 140 -2.80 12.97 20.79
N HIS A 141 -2.47 13.65 21.88
CA HIS A 141 -3.46 14.05 22.87
C HIS A 141 -4.43 15.12 22.32
N GLY A 142 -5.49 14.70 21.63
CA GLY A 142 -6.60 15.54 21.22
C GLY A 142 -7.05 15.37 19.76
N CYS A 143 -8.32 15.75 19.53
CA CYS A 143 -9.02 15.57 18.26
C CYS A 143 -8.39 16.22 17.03
N SER A 144 -7.58 17.27 17.19
CA SER A 144 -7.08 18.05 16.07
C SER A 144 -5.92 17.39 15.33
N ASP A 145 -5.18 16.52 16.02
CA ASP A 145 -3.88 16.04 15.54
C ASP A 145 -3.81 14.51 15.46
N GLU A 146 -4.95 13.86 15.69
CA GLU A 146 -5.11 12.42 15.58
C GLU A 146 -5.58 12.03 14.18
N SER A 147 -4.97 10.99 13.62
CA SER A 147 -5.40 10.47 12.32
C SER A 147 -5.06 9.00 12.14
N VAL A 148 -5.82 8.34 11.29
CA VAL A 148 -5.54 6.98 10.81
C VAL A 148 -5.16 7.04 9.35
N ILE A 149 -4.04 6.44 8.99
CA ILE A 149 -3.60 6.32 7.60
C ILE A 149 -4.04 4.96 7.08
N ILE A 150 -4.82 4.97 6.01
CA ILE A 150 -5.28 3.77 5.31
C ILE A 150 -4.59 3.73 3.95
N GLU A 151 -4.08 2.57 3.57
CA GLU A 151 -3.33 2.37 2.33
C GLU A 151 -4.01 1.34 1.44
N ASN A 152 -4.21 1.69 0.17
CA ASN A 152 -4.49 0.70 -0.87
C ASN A 152 -3.16 0.20 -1.40
N TYR A 153 -2.77 -1.02 -1.05
CA TYR A 153 -1.55 -1.66 -1.57
C TYR A 153 -1.80 -2.43 -2.87
N GLY A 154 -3.01 -2.36 -3.43
CA GLY A 154 -3.42 -3.01 -4.66
C GLY A 154 -3.12 -2.17 -5.91
N SER A 155 -3.08 -2.85 -7.06
CA SER A 155 -2.82 -2.23 -8.37
C SER A 155 -4.06 -1.64 -9.06
N GLN A 156 -5.20 -1.62 -8.38
CA GLN A 156 -6.46 -1.10 -8.90
C GLN A 156 -7.03 -0.08 -7.92
N SER A 157 -7.65 0.97 -8.45
CA SER A 157 -8.42 1.89 -7.64
C SER A 157 -9.54 1.13 -6.95
N ILE A 158 -9.79 1.48 -5.71
CA ILE A 158 -10.85 0.85 -4.94
C ILE A 158 -11.80 1.86 -4.35
N ASN A 159 -13.08 1.64 -4.61
CA ASN A 159 -14.15 2.39 -3.97
C ASN A 159 -14.36 1.82 -2.56
N ILE A 160 -14.09 2.63 -1.55
CA ILE A 160 -14.31 2.33 -0.14
C ILE A 160 -15.53 3.09 0.41
N GLY A 161 -16.40 3.60 -0.47
CA GLY A 161 -17.63 4.25 -0.08
C GLY A 161 -18.52 3.33 0.76
N GLY A 162 -19.05 3.87 1.85
CA GLY A 162 -19.85 3.10 2.82
C GLY A 162 -19.05 2.19 3.74
N TRP A 163 -17.72 2.12 3.61
CA TRP A 163 -16.88 1.44 4.58
C TRP A 163 -16.87 2.20 5.92
N THR A 164 -16.44 1.51 6.98
CA THR A 164 -16.38 2.12 8.32
C THR A 164 -15.04 1.89 9.01
N LEU A 165 -14.54 2.92 9.68
CA LEU A 165 -13.39 2.85 10.59
C LEU A 165 -13.87 3.14 12.02
N SER A 166 -13.52 2.28 12.98
CA SER A 166 -13.99 2.42 14.37
C SER A 166 -12.94 1.95 15.39
N ASP A 167 -12.99 2.50 16.60
CA ASP A 167 -12.22 2.03 17.76
C ASP A 167 -12.92 0.84 18.49
N THR A 168 -12.13 -0.06 19.13
CA THR A 168 -12.56 -1.37 19.65
C THR A 168 -12.92 -1.42 21.13
N LEU A 169 -12.85 -0.34 21.93
CA LEU A 169 -13.28 -0.43 23.32
C LEU A 169 -14.80 -0.19 23.49
N GLY A 170 -15.54 -1.30 23.38
CA GLY A 170 -16.79 -1.56 24.12
C GLY A 170 -18.09 -0.98 23.59
N SER A 171 -18.12 -0.18 22.51
CA SER A 171 -19.40 0.29 21.93
C SER A 171 -19.38 0.79 20.47
N TYR A 172 -18.25 0.77 19.74
CA TYR A 172 -18.12 1.50 18.45
C TYR A 172 -18.50 2.98 18.58
N ARG A 173 -18.15 3.60 19.72
CA ARG A 173 -18.61 4.94 20.08
C ARG A 173 -18.28 5.97 18.99
N TYR A 174 -17.09 5.86 18.42
CA TYR A 174 -16.64 6.64 17.28
C TYR A 174 -16.56 5.72 16.07
N THR A 175 -17.44 5.97 15.11
CA THR A 175 -17.44 5.29 13.81
C THR A 175 -17.37 6.35 12.73
N PHE A 176 -16.30 6.30 11.94
CA PHE A 176 -16.17 7.07 10.72
C PHE A 176 -16.80 6.28 9.58
N THR A 177 -17.66 6.94 8.79
CA THR A 177 -18.25 6.35 7.59
C THR A 177 -17.74 7.09 6.37
N PHE A 178 -17.15 6.36 5.43
CA PHE A 178 -16.67 6.93 4.17
C PHE A 178 -17.82 7.32 3.25
N SER A 179 -17.70 8.49 2.62
CA SER A 179 -18.65 8.95 1.61
C SER A 179 -18.72 7.99 0.42
N ASN A 180 -19.89 7.83 -0.21
CA ASN A 180 -20.15 6.81 -1.25
C ASN A 180 -19.19 6.81 -2.46
N ASN A 181 -18.50 7.92 -2.71
CA ASN A 181 -17.57 8.09 -3.83
C ASN A 181 -16.10 8.14 -3.39
N THR A 182 -15.79 7.75 -2.14
CA THR A 182 -14.40 7.74 -1.66
C THR A 182 -13.65 6.62 -2.34
N ILE A 183 -12.67 7.00 -3.17
CA ILE A 183 -11.82 6.07 -3.92
C ILE A 183 -10.39 6.24 -3.43
N ILE A 184 -9.75 5.13 -3.07
CA ILE A 184 -8.29 5.11 -2.87
C ILE A 184 -7.66 4.63 -4.17
N ALA A 185 -6.86 5.49 -4.79
CA ALA A 185 -6.10 5.14 -5.99
C ALA A 185 -5.08 4.01 -5.69
N PRO A 186 -4.57 3.30 -6.71
CA PRO A 186 -3.56 2.27 -6.51
C PRO A 186 -2.35 2.83 -5.75
N PHE A 187 -1.83 2.06 -4.79
CA PHE A 187 -0.62 2.41 -4.01
C PHE A 187 -0.69 3.78 -3.32
N SER A 188 -1.91 4.26 -3.09
CA SER A 188 -2.16 5.56 -2.48
C SER A 188 -2.69 5.39 -1.06
N GLN A 189 -2.58 6.47 -0.30
CA GLN A 189 -3.05 6.52 1.07
C GLN A 189 -4.15 7.56 1.21
N ILE A 190 -5.05 7.32 2.16
CA ILE A 190 -6.02 8.29 2.64
C ILE A 190 -5.82 8.47 4.14
N GLU A 191 -5.85 9.73 4.56
CA GLU A 191 -5.79 10.10 5.97
C GLU A 191 -7.22 10.33 6.48
N VAL A 192 -7.56 9.64 7.58
CA VAL A 192 -8.83 9.78 8.29
C VAL A 192 -8.56 10.52 9.60
N PRO A 193 -8.77 11.84 9.64
CA PRO A 193 -8.53 12.62 10.84
C PRO A 193 -9.65 12.44 11.86
N SER A 194 -9.34 12.49 13.15
CA SER A 194 -10.33 12.47 14.22
C SER A 194 -11.19 13.73 14.24
N SER A 195 -10.66 14.86 13.76
CA SER A 195 -11.38 16.14 13.74
C SER A 195 -12.54 16.13 12.73
N PRO A 196 -13.75 16.64 13.09
CA PRO A 196 -14.92 16.69 12.22
C PRO A 196 -14.80 17.66 11.02
N LYS A 197 -13.62 18.21 10.76
CA LYS A 197 -13.37 19.25 9.74
C LYS A 197 -13.18 18.73 8.31
N PHE A 198 -13.22 17.41 8.07
CA PHE A 198 -12.95 16.82 6.76
C PHE A 198 -14.18 16.05 6.24
N GLN A 199 -15.17 16.81 5.75
CA GLN A 199 -16.46 16.26 5.27
C GLN A 199 -16.38 15.61 3.87
N ASP A 200 -15.32 15.86 3.13
CA ASP A 200 -15.25 15.45 1.72
C ASP A 200 -15.05 13.93 1.56
N ILE A 201 -14.38 13.29 2.52
CA ILE A 201 -14.05 11.86 2.48
C ILE A 201 -14.98 10.99 3.33
N GLY A 202 -15.72 11.61 4.26
CA GLY A 202 -16.64 10.91 5.16
C GLY A 202 -17.00 11.73 6.40
N HIS A 203 -17.57 11.07 7.41
CA HIS A 203 -17.96 11.73 8.65
C HIS A 203 -17.88 10.78 9.86
N TRP A 204 -17.56 11.35 11.02
CA TRP A 204 -17.71 10.68 12.31
C TRP A 204 -19.16 10.80 12.81
N ASN A 205 -19.74 9.70 13.25
CA ASN A 205 -21.12 9.63 13.78
C ASN A 205 -21.43 10.61 14.92
N ARG A 206 -20.44 10.98 15.74
CA ARG A 206 -20.62 11.87 16.92
C ARG A 206 -19.68 13.06 16.95
N GLY A 207 -18.82 13.19 15.94
CA GLY A 207 -17.64 14.06 16.00
C GLY A 207 -16.68 13.65 17.13
N CYS A 208 -15.47 14.17 17.09
CA CYS A 208 -14.50 13.94 18.17
C CYS A 208 -14.77 14.93 19.33
N THR A 209 -15.15 14.39 20.50
CA THR A 209 -15.40 15.17 21.74
C THR A 209 -14.26 15.05 22.77
N GLY A 210 -13.21 14.31 22.41
CA GLY A 210 -12.02 13.95 23.18
C GLY A 210 -11.21 12.98 22.31
N GLY A 211 -9.92 12.72 22.62
CA GLY A 211 -9.09 11.88 21.75
C GLY A 211 -9.75 10.53 21.43
N ILE A 212 -9.76 10.14 20.16
CA ILE A 212 -10.28 8.84 19.69
C ILE A 212 -9.19 7.77 19.84
N TRP A 213 -7.94 8.15 19.60
CA TRP A 213 -6.76 7.29 19.72
C TRP A 213 -5.89 7.85 20.83
N ASN A 214 -6.25 7.56 22.09
CA ASN A 214 -5.76 8.35 23.23
C ASN A 214 -5.17 7.52 24.37
N ASP A 215 -5.31 6.19 24.35
CA ASP A 215 -4.71 5.30 25.31
C ASP A 215 -3.90 4.20 24.63
N THR A 216 -2.99 3.58 25.40
CA THR A 216 -2.17 2.48 24.89
C THR A 216 -3.03 1.23 24.73
N GLY A 217 -3.05 0.66 23.52
CA GLY A 217 -3.82 -0.56 23.22
C GLY A 217 -5.15 -0.32 22.49
N ASP A 218 -5.50 0.93 22.18
CA ASP A 218 -6.59 1.23 21.26
C ASP A 218 -6.38 0.49 19.92
N THR A 219 -7.49 -0.05 19.40
CA THR A 219 -7.48 -0.87 18.19
C THR A 219 -8.46 -0.32 17.18
N ALA A 220 -7.94 0.15 16.05
CA ALA A 220 -8.76 0.53 14.92
C ALA A 220 -9.21 -0.70 14.14
N VAL A 221 -10.47 -0.69 13.72
CA VAL A 221 -11.10 -1.74 12.91
C VAL A 221 -11.66 -1.10 11.65
N LEU A 222 -11.23 -1.60 10.50
CA LEU A 222 -11.74 -1.22 9.19
C LEU A 222 -12.68 -2.31 8.69
N LYS A 223 -13.91 -1.93 8.32
CA LYS A 223 -14.92 -2.82 7.75
C LYS A 223 -15.40 -2.33 6.39
N ASN A 224 -15.75 -3.25 5.50
CA ASN A 224 -16.38 -2.93 4.23
C ASN A 224 -17.86 -2.52 4.44
N ALA A 225 -18.53 -2.13 3.35
CA ALA A 225 -19.94 -1.76 3.36
C ALA A 225 -20.89 -2.90 3.77
N ASN A 226 -20.46 -4.16 3.67
CA ASN A 226 -21.23 -5.34 4.10
C ASN A 226 -21.03 -5.64 5.60
N GLY A 227 -20.10 -4.95 6.28
CA GLY A 227 -19.75 -5.17 7.67
C GLY A 227 -18.62 -6.18 7.90
N ASP A 228 -18.02 -6.73 6.84
CA ASP A 228 -16.88 -7.64 6.95
C ASP A 228 -15.63 -6.87 7.37
N ILE A 229 -14.85 -7.45 8.28
CA ILE A 229 -13.58 -6.87 8.73
C ILE A 229 -12.54 -7.00 7.63
N ILE A 230 -12.10 -5.86 7.12
CA ILE A 230 -11.02 -5.75 6.15
C ILE A 230 -9.67 -5.82 6.86
N ASP A 231 -9.48 -4.99 7.89
CA ASP A 231 -8.23 -4.93 8.64
C ASP A 231 -8.42 -4.44 10.08
N THR A 232 -7.45 -4.72 10.94
CA THR A 232 -7.39 -4.26 12.32
C THR A 232 -5.97 -3.84 12.69
N TYR A 233 -5.81 -2.70 13.35
CA TYR A 233 -4.51 -2.19 13.75
C TYR A 233 -4.54 -1.71 15.19
N THR A 234 -3.66 -2.27 16.01
CA THR A 234 -3.44 -1.89 17.41
C THR A 234 -2.08 -1.24 17.52
N TYR A 235 -2.00 0.00 18.03
CA TYR A 235 -0.71 0.61 18.33
C TYR A 235 -0.21 0.25 19.73
N PRO A 236 1.11 0.10 19.92
CA PRO A 236 1.71 -0.25 21.20
C PRO A 236 1.63 0.86 22.24
#